data_AF-A0A0C2MHS3-F1
#
_entry.id   AF-A0A0C2MHS3-F1
#
_cell.length_a   1.000
_cell.length_b   1.000
_cell.length_c   1.000
_cell.angle_alpha   90.00
_cell.angle_beta   90.00
_cell.angle_gamma   90.00
#
_symmetry.space_group_name_H-M   'P 1'
#
loop_
_entity.id
_entity.type
_entity.pdbx_description
1 polymer ?
#
loop_
_entity_poly.entity_id
_entity_poly.type
_entity_poly.pdbx_seq_one_letter_code
_entity_poly.pdbx_strand_id
1 'polypeptide(L)'
;MKVENQQKVLENRICYRMTSVREFLIICGGYDYISGAANNALFSYNTIRGVWKRYPLPIKLENISRYPKICSFGNKVYMCGVDSPYVIDPKIYYLVSFNVTDSTWQILYLHDVDHACNEPPPMRVNLLFYHNESLYVLGMNRDNQNSEDDDRNIIYKFCLQTLTWSVVQQIGATPIFYDEIYGKVFNNRLYIFDSNTYSTTSFREVMIFDFSTNIWTKSHTHSKNNEYPHGRFRESYAFSSDSAYMSGGITPNITSNGTTCYSDIWRIDLETLEFFKLNYDGMNIACQLSVISIFTVLECVSTTTDIVIF
;
A
#
# COMPACT_ATOMS: atom_id res chain seq x y z
N MET A 1 -7.61 -23.61 -16.28
CA MET A 1 -6.72 -23.57 -15.10
C MET A 1 -7.49 -24.18 -13.93
N LYS A 2 -6.96 -25.22 -13.25
CA LYS A 2 -7.67 -25.89 -12.14
C LYS A 2 -7.59 -25.01 -10.88
N VAL A 3 -8.75 -24.64 -10.33
CA VAL A 3 -8.85 -23.87 -9.07
C VAL A 3 -8.88 -24.87 -7.92
N GLU A 4 -7.86 -24.87 -7.07
CA GLU A 4 -7.86 -25.67 -5.84
C GLU A 4 -8.55 -24.91 -4.71
N ASN A 5 -9.47 -25.60 -4.04
CA ASN A 5 -10.22 -25.08 -2.90
C ASN A 5 -9.55 -25.60 -1.63
N GLN A 6 -8.72 -24.79 -0.99
CA GLN A 6 -7.97 -25.18 0.20
C GLN A 6 -8.48 -24.38 1.42
N GLN A 7 -8.82 -25.07 2.51
CA GLN A 7 -9.37 -24.46 3.73
C GLN A 7 -8.30 -23.90 4.70
N LYS A 8 -7.02 -24.19 4.48
CA LYS A 8 -5.87 -23.66 5.25
C LYS A 8 -4.78 -23.24 4.26
N VAL A 9 -4.69 -21.95 3.93
CA VAL A 9 -3.85 -21.50 2.79
C VAL A 9 -2.77 -20.50 3.18
N LEU A 10 -2.97 -19.75 4.25
CA LEU A 10 -1.97 -18.78 4.71
C LEU A 10 -1.11 -19.41 5.79
N GLU A 11 0.07 -19.81 5.38
CA GLU A 11 1.19 -20.05 6.28
C GLU A 11 1.61 -18.74 6.95
N ASN A 12 2.41 -18.82 8.02
CA ASN A 12 3.01 -17.66 8.66
C ASN A 12 3.86 -16.87 7.65
N ARG A 13 3.33 -15.77 7.12
CA ARG A 13 3.98 -14.94 6.12
C ARG A 13 4.07 -13.51 6.60
N ILE A 14 5.15 -12.84 6.24
CA ILE A 14 5.36 -11.43 6.49
C ILE A 14 5.59 -10.67 5.20
N CYS A 15 5.34 -9.36 5.25
CA CYS A 15 5.54 -8.44 4.13
C CYS A 15 4.72 -8.76 2.86
N TYR A 16 3.58 -9.42 3.02
CA TYR A 16 2.58 -9.49 1.96
C TYR A 16 1.88 -8.14 1.81
N ARG A 17 1.18 -7.94 0.69
CA ARG A 17 0.26 -6.82 0.50
C ARG A 17 -1.16 -7.30 0.42
N MET A 18 -2.08 -6.45 0.86
CA MET A 18 -3.50 -6.67 0.74
C MET A 18 -4.18 -5.49 0.06
N THR A 19 -5.35 -5.77 -0.50
CA THR A 19 -6.34 -4.80 -0.96
C THR A 19 -7.68 -5.50 -0.98
N SER A 20 -8.79 -4.79 -1.14
CA SER A 20 -10.11 -5.42 -1.28
C SER A 20 -10.77 -4.99 -2.57
N VAL A 21 -11.48 -5.94 -3.19
CA VAL A 21 -12.27 -5.70 -4.40
C VAL A 21 -13.61 -6.38 -4.20
N ARG A 22 -14.67 -5.58 -4.05
CA ARG A 22 -16.01 -6.10 -3.72
C ARG A 22 -15.95 -6.95 -2.44
N GLU A 23 -16.53 -8.16 -2.47
CA GLU A 23 -16.50 -9.12 -1.37
C GLU A 23 -15.18 -9.91 -1.24
N PHE A 24 -14.14 -9.56 -2.00
CA PHE A 24 -12.88 -10.30 -2.01
C PHE A 24 -11.78 -9.52 -1.31
N LEU A 25 -11.19 -10.13 -0.29
CA LEU A 25 -9.88 -9.75 0.22
C LEU A 25 -8.82 -10.36 -0.69
N ILE A 26 -7.94 -9.53 -1.23
CA ILE A 26 -6.87 -9.94 -2.14
C ILE A 26 -5.54 -9.83 -1.41
N ILE A 27 -4.72 -10.88 -1.49
CA ILE A 27 -3.43 -10.98 -0.82
C ILE A 27 -2.37 -11.38 -1.83
N CYS A 28 -1.28 -10.63 -1.90
CA CYS A 28 -0.19 -10.89 -2.84
C CYS A 28 1.17 -10.85 -2.16
N GLY A 29 2.06 -11.76 -2.57
CA GLY A 29 3.45 -11.78 -2.15
C GLY A 29 3.64 -12.25 -0.71
N GLY A 30 4.68 -11.70 -0.09
CA GLY A 30 5.15 -12.09 1.23
C GLY A 30 6.19 -13.20 1.18
N TYR A 31 6.90 -13.33 2.28
CA TYR A 31 7.89 -14.38 2.48
C TYR A 31 7.59 -15.12 3.78
N ASP A 32 7.80 -16.42 3.75
CA ASP A 32 7.84 -17.22 4.96
C ASP A 32 9.23 -17.04 5.60
N TYR A 33 9.24 -16.54 6.84
CA TYR A 33 10.48 -16.28 7.58
C TYR A 33 11.25 -17.57 7.90
N ILE A 34 10.54 -18.70 8.10
CA ILE A 34 11.13 -19.97 8.48
C ILE A 34 11.75 -20.66 7.26
N SER A 35 10.99 -20.77 6.17
CA SER A 35 11.47 -21.46 4.95
C SER A 35 12.29 -20.55 4.03
N GLY A 36 12.18 -19.23 4.17
CA GLY A 36 12.75 -18.25 3.24
C GLY A 36 12.07 -18.24 1.88
N ALA A 37 11.00 -19.02 1.68
CA ALA A 37 10.30 -19.14 0.42
C ALA A 37 9.48 -17.87 0.14
N ALA A 38 9.66 -17.32 -1.06
CA ALA A 38 8.81 -16.26 -1.58
C ALA A 38 7.49 -16.85 -2.07
N ASN A 39 6.37 -16.16 -1.82
CA ASN A 39 5.09 -16.60 -2.34
C ASN A 39 4.74 -15.88 -3.64
N ASN A 40 4.86 -16.61 -4.75
CA ASN A 40 4.56 -16.11 -6.10
C ASN A 40 3.11 -16.41 -6.51
N ALA A 41 2.15 -16.25 -5.61
CA ALA A 41 0.73 -16.40 -5.92
C ALA A 41 -0.11 -15.23 -5.41
N LEU A 42 -1.21 -14.98 -6.12
CA LEU A 42 -2.29 -14.12 -5.66
C LEU A 42 -3.32 -15.00 -4.95
N PHE A 43 -3.74 -14.62 -3.75
CA PHE A 43 -4.84 -15.26 -3.05
C PHE A 43 -6.04 -14.33 -3.01
N SER A 44 -7.24 -14.89 -3.15
CA SER A 44 -8.48 -14.19 -2.84
C SER A 44 -9.23 -14.94 -1.75
N TYR A 45 -9.74 -14.21 -0.77
CA TYR A 45 -10.70 -14.70 0.21
C TYR A 45 -12.04 -14.03 0.01
N ASN A 46 -13.07 -14.81 -0.28
CA ASN A 46 -14.43 -14.31 -0.36
C ASN A 46 -14.98 -14.16 1.07
N THR A 47 -15.19 -12.92 1.52
CA THR A 47 -15.59 -12.61 2.89
C THR A 47 -17.01 -13.03 3.23
N ILE A 48 -17.88 -13.17 2.22
CA ILE A 48 -19.26 -13.63 2.38
C ILE A 48 -19.33 -15.15 2.50
N ARG A 49 -18.57 -15.87 1.67
CA ARG A 49 -18.64 -17.34 1.55
C ARG A 49 -17.59 -18.07 2.38
N GLY A 50 -16.58 -17.37 2.89
CA GLY A 50 -15.47 -17.96 3.63
C GLY A 50 -14.58 -18.87 2.76
N VAL A 51 -14.45 -18.56 1.46
CA VAL A 51 -13.76 -19.41 0.49
C VAL A 51 -12.46 -18.76 0.02
N TRP A 52 -11.36 -19.51 0.12
CA TRP A 52 -10.06 -19.14 -0.44
C TRP A 52 -9.90 -19.65 -1.88
N LYS A 53 -9.28 -18.83 -2.72
CA LYS A 53 -8.79 -19.24 -4.04
C LYS A 53 -7.36 -18.76 -4.22
N ARG A 54 -6.55 -19.60 -4.88
CA ARG A 54 -5.18 -19.29 -5.29
C ARG A 54 -5.13 -19.11 -6.80
N TYR A 55 -4.51 -18.04 -7.26
CA TYR A 55 -4.23 -17.78 -8.65
C TYR A 55 -2.72 -17.76 -8.87
N PRO A 56 -2.19 -18.63 -9.74
CA PRO A 56 -0.79 -18.55 -10.14
C PRO A 56 -0.57 -17.25 -10.92
N LEU A 57 0.60 -16.65 -10.72
CA LEU A 57 1.01 -15.47 -11.48
C LEU A 57 1.33 -15.87 -12.94
N PRO A 58 1.18 -14.95 -13.91
CA PRO A 58 1.56 -15.21 -15.30
C PRO A 58 2.99 -15.77 -15.41
N ILE A 59 3.17 -16.86 -16.18
CA ILE A 59 4.38 -17.72 -16.24
C ILE A 59 5.68 -16.94 -16.51
N LYS A 60 5.63 -15.76 -17.13
CA LYS A 60 6.81 -14.94 -17.39
C LYS A 60 7.38 -14.22 -16.15
N LEU A 61 6.81 -14.43 -14.97
CA LEU A 61 7.13 -13.69 -13.75
C LEU A 61 7.71 -14.59 -12.64
N GLU A 62 8.50 -15.61 -12.98
CA GLU A 62 8.98 -16.60 -11.99
C GLU A 62 9.89 -16.04 -10.89
N ASN A 63 10.46 -14.83 -11.08
CA ASN A 63 11.28 -14.11 -10.10
C ASN A 63 10.58 -12.84 -9.56
N ILE A 64 9.30 -12.95 -9.19
CA ILE A 64 8.59 -11.83 -8.58
C ILE A 64 9.28 -11.42 -7.28
N SER A 65 9.56 -10.12 -7.20
CA SER A 65 10.13 -9.48 -6.02
C SER A 65 9.27 -9.75 -4.79
N ARG A 66 9.96 -9.95 -3.66
CA ARG A 66 9.40 -10.22 -2.33
C ARG A 66 8.41 -9.15 -1.82
N TYR A 67 8.23 -8.04 -2.55
CA TYR A 67 7.48 -6.86 -2.13
C TYR A 67 6.70 -6.21 -3.29
N PRO A 68 5.72 -6.91 -3.92
CA PRO A 68 4.89 -6.26 -4.92
C PRO A 68 4.12 -5.10 -4.26
N LYS A 69 3.90 -4.02 -5.01
CA LYS A 69 2.94 -2.98 -4.61
C LYS A 69 1.63 -3.26 -5.32
N ILE A 70 0.51 -3.20 -4.61
CA ILE A 70 -0.80 -3.49 -5.16
C ILE A 70 -1.78 -2.37 -4.80
N CYS A 71 -2.71 -2.09 -5.70
CA CYS A 71 -3.89 -1.26 -5.45
C CYS A 71 -5.07 -1.87 -6.20
N SER A 72 -6.28 -1.37 -5.93
CA SER A 72 -7.45 -1.84 -6.66
C SER A 72 -8.37 -0.72 -7.12
N PHE A 73 -9.05 -0.98 -8.24
CA PHE A 73 -10.10 -0.11 -8.74
C PHE A 73 -11.11 -0.89 -9.57
N GLY A 74 -12.41 -0.64 -9.35
CA GLY A 74 -13.49 -1.37 -10.01
C GLY A 74 -13.42 -2.87 -9.68
N ASN A 75 -13.22 -3.70 -10.71
CA ASN A 75 -13.06 -5.16 -10.56
C ASN A 75 -11.62 -5.63 -10.72
N LYS A 76 -10.66 -4.69 -10.79
CA LYS A 76 -9.27 -4.99 -11.10
C LYS A 76 -8.38 -4.75 -9.89
N VAL A 77 -7.43 -5.66 -9.71
CA VAL A 77 -6.27 -5.49 -8.85
C VAL A 77 -5.10 -5.19 -9.75
N TYR A 78 -4.42 -4.09 -9.51
CA TYR A 78 -3.20 -3.73 -10.21
C TYR A 78 -2.01 -4.05 -9.32
N MET A 79 -0.95 -4.56 -9.94
CA MET A 79 0.27 -4.93 -9.23
C MET A 79 1.49 -4.45 -9.97
N CYS A 80 2.37 -3.82 -9.21
CA CYS A 80 3.68 -3.34 -9.64
C CYS A 80 4.75 -4.16 -8.96
N GLY A 81 5.55 -4.86 -9.76
CA GLY A 81 6.76 -5.51 -9.29
C GLY A 81 7.97 -4.65 -9.63
N VAL A 82 8.87 -4.51 -8.68
CA VAL A 82 10.22 -4.04 -8.94
C VAL A 82 11.16 -5.22 -9.11
N ASP A 83 12.32 -5.02 -9.74
CA ASP A 83 13.43 -5.96 -9.68
C ASP A 83 13.83 -6.25 -8.22
N SER A 84 14.65 -7.29 -8.01
CA SER A 84 15.07 -7.71 -6.67
C SER A 84 15.48 -6.50 -5.81
N PRO A 85 14.89 -6.34 -4.61
CA PRO A 85 15.10 -5.16 -3.76
C PRO A 85 16.54 -5.06 -3.22
N TYR A 86 17.35 -6.10 -3.43
CA TYR A 86 18.76 -6.15 -3.05
C TYR A 86 19.69 -5.66 -4.16
N VAL A 87 19.16 -5.37 -5.35
CA VAL A 87 19.91 -4.70 -6.41
C VAL A 87 20.05 -3.23 -6.02
N ILE A 88 21.22 -2.66 -6.31
CA ILE A 88 21.55 -1.27 -5.97
C ILE A 88 20.52 -0.30 -6.59
N ASP A 89 20.03 -0.66 -7.78
CA ASP A 89 19.17 0.15 -8.64
C ASP A 89 17.89 -0.64 -9.02
N PRO A 90 16.90 -0.79 -8.11
CA PRO A 90 15.69 -1.54 -8.40
C PRO A 90 14.85 -0.80 -9.46
N LYS A 91 14.52 -1.47 -10.55
CA LYS A 91 13.65 -0.93 -11.61
C LYS A 91 12.24 -1.48 -11.51
N ILE A 92 11.26 -0.79 -12.08
CA ILE A 92 9.92 -1.37 -12.24
C ILE A 92 10.00 -2.45 -13.32
N TYR A 93 9.82 -3.71 -12.91
CA TYR A 93 9.96 -4.85 -13.81
C TYR A 93 8.67 -5.16 -14.56
N TYR A 94 7.52 -5.02 -13.89
CA TYR A 94 6.21 -5.25 -14.52
C TYR A 94 5.09 -4.42 -13.88
N LEU A 95 4.08 -4.15 -14.70
CA LEU A 95 2.72 -3.85 -14.25
C LEU A 95 1.77 -4.89 -14.83
N VAL A 96 0.98 -5.51 -13.95
CA VAL A 96 -0.09 -6.42 -14.35
C VAL A 96 -1.41 -5.98 -13.75
N SER A 97 -2.50 -6.37 -14.39
CA SER A 97 -3.82 -6.33 -13.78
C SER A 97 -4.44 -7.71 -13.70
N PHE A 98 -5.20 -7.93 -12.64
CA PHE A 98 -5.98 -9.13 -12.42
C PHE A 98 -7.45 -8.75 -12.27
N ASN A 99 -8.32 -9.30 -13.11
CA ASN A 99 -9.75 -9.10 -13.00
C ASN A 99 -10.37 -10.17 -12.10
N VAL A 100 -10.91 -9.75 -10.96
CA VAL A 100 -11.44 -10.68 -9.95
C VAL A 100 -12.72 -11.40 -10.40
N THR A 101 -13.48 -10.84 -11.35
CA THR A 101 -14.76 -11.43 -11.76
C THR A 101 -14.61 -12.61 -12.69
N ASP A 102 -13.66 -12.55 -13.62
CA ASP A 102 -13.41 -13.62 -14.60
C ASP A 102 -12.08 -14.35 -14.35
N SER A 103 -11.32 -13.95 -13.31
CA SER A 103 -10.03 -14.53 -12.94
C SER A 103 -8.99 -14.44 -14.05
N THR A 104 -9.00 -13.36 -14.84
CA THR A 104 -8.07 -13.15 -15.96
C THR A 104 -6.93 -12.22 -15.59
N TRP A 105 -5.76 -12.52 -16.15
CA TRP A 105 -4.55 -11.71 -16.05
C TRP A 105 -4.34 -10.91 -17.33
N GLN A 106 -3.87 -9.67 -17.19
CA GLN A 106 -3.40 -8.84 -18.29
C GLN A 106 -2.04 -8.24 -17.92
N ILE A 107 -1.05 -8.42 -18.79
CA ILE A 107 0.23 -7.72 -18.70
C ILE A 107 0.04 -6.33 -19.30
N LEU A 108 0.27 -5.29 -18.50
CA LEU A 108 0.13 -3.89 -18.91
C LEU A 108 1.47 -3.30 -19.32
N TYR A 109 2.52 -3.66 -18.59
CA TYR A 109 3.89 -3.25 -18.84
C TYR A 109 4.81 -4.38 -18.41
N LEU A 110 5.85 -4.61 -19.21
CA LEU A 110 6.96 -5.52 -18.89
C LEU A 110 8.23 -4.80 -19.34
N HIS A 111 9.20 -4.69 -18.45
CA HIS A 111 10.50 -4.16 -18.79
C HIS A 111 11.16 -5.11 -19.82
N ASP A 112 11.41 -4.61 -21.02
CA ASP A 112 12.21 -5.26 -22.05
C ASP A 112 13.45 -4.40 -22.31
N VAL A 113 14.53 -5.02 -22.75
CA VAL A 113 15.86 -4.40 -22.87
C VAL A 113 15.88 -3.23 -23.87
N ASP A 114 14.87 -3.14 -24.75
CA ASP A 114 14.70 -2.05 -25.71
C ASP A 114 13.95 -0.86 -25.08
N HIS A 115 14.75 0.12 -24.63
CA HIS A 115 14.35 1.35 -23.96
C HIS A 115 13.17 2.11 -24.62
N ALA A 116 11.99 2.04 -24.01
CA ALA A 116 10.88 2.93 -24.34
C ALA A 116 11.16 4.34 -23.79
N CYS A 117 10.87 5.37 -24.58
CA CYS A 117 10.92 6.75 -24.10
C CYS A 117 10.03 6.93 -22.85
N ASN A 118 10.56 7.61 -21.83
CA ASN A 118 9.88 7.96 -20.57
C ASN A 118 9.64 6.84 -19.55
N GLU A 119 10.37 5.72 -19.64
CA GLU A 119 10.38 4.74 -18.56
C GLU A 119 10.83 5.37 -17.22
N PRO A 120 10.23 5.00 -16.08
CA PRO A 120 10.75 5.39 -14.79
C PRO A 120 12.20 4.90 -14.62
N PRO A 121 13.08 5.74 -14.06
CA PRO A 121 14.42 5.30 -13.70
C PRO A 121 14.35 4.21 -12.64
N PRO A 122 15.47 3.51 -12.37
CA PRO A 122 15.69 2.88 -11.08
C PRO A 122 15.10 3.68 -9.91
N MET A 123 14.07 3.13 -9.28
CA MET A 123 13.38 3.77 -8.20
C MET A 123 12.88 2.75 -7.18
N ARG A 124 13.02 3.10 -5.91
CA ARG A 124 12.40 2.34 -4.82
C ARG A 124 10.93 2.74 -4.74
N VAL A 125 10.06 1.93 -5.34
CA VAL A 125 8.61 2.18 -5.31
C VAL A 125 8.09 2.02 -3.88
N ASN A 126 7.53 3.10 -3.34
CA ASN A 126 6.98 3.15 -1.99
C ASN A 126 5.47 2.92 -2.02
N LEU A 127 4.76 3.53 -2.97
CA LEU A 127 3.31 3.48 -3.12
C LEU A 127 2.90 3.26 -4.58
N LEU A 128 1.86 2.44 -4.79
CA LEU A 128 1.13 2.28 -6.05
C LEU A 128 -0.33 2.66 -5.79
N PHE A 129 -0.92 3.47 -6.64
CA PHE A 129 -2.35 3.82 -6.54
C PHE A 129 -2.96 4.08 -7.92
N TYR A 130 -4.29 3.96 -8.00
CA TYR A 130 -5.05 4.28 -9.21
C TYR A 130 -5.69 5.67 -9.06
N HIS A 131 -5.65 6.47 -10.13
CA HIS A 131 -6.37 7.74 -10.22
C HIS A 131 -6.60 8.12 -11.68
N ASN A 132 -7.76 8.70 -12.01
CA ASN A 132 -8.07 9.23 -13.36
C ASN A 132 -7.56 8.35 -14.53
N GLU A 133 -7.96 7.08 -14.55
CA GLU A 133 -7.61 6.11 -15.61
C GLU A 133 -6.11 5.85 -15.79
N SER A 134 -5.34 6.07 -14.73
CA SER A 134 -3.91 5.88 -14.72
C SER A 134 -3.45 5.23 -13.43
N LEU A 135 -2.34 4.51 -13.51
CA LEU A 135 -1.63 4.03 -12.34
C LEU A 135 -0.50 5.00 -12.02
N TYR A 136 -0.33 5.27 -10.75
CA TYR A 136 0.72 6.14 -10.26
C TYR A 136 1.63 5.36 -9.34
N VAL A 137 2.93 5.55 -9.52
CA VAL A 137 3.96 5.03 -8.63
C VAL A 137 4.67 6.21 -8.01
N LEU A 138 4.77 6.20 -6.69
CA LEU A 138 5.53 7.17 -5.91
C LEU A 138 6.70 6.43 -5.27
N GLY A 139 7.91 6.96 -5.44
CA GLY A 139 9.09 6.34 -4.89
C GLY A 139 10.33 7.23 -4.99
N MET A 140 11.41 6.77 -4.38
CA MET A 140 12.68 7.48 -4.34
C MET A 140 13.48 7.19 -5.61
N ASN A 141 13.86 8.24 -6.34
CA ASN A 141 14.73 8.13 -7.51
C ASN A 141 16.17 7.78 -7.06
N ARG A 142 16.85 6.88 -7.77
CA ARG A 142 18.25 6.49 -7.49
C ARG A 142 19.24 6.79 -8.61
N ASP A 143 18.82 7.43 -9.70
CA ASP A 143 19.67 7.63 -10.87
C ASP A 143 20.88 8.55 -10.66
N ASN A 144 20.90 9.35 -9.59
CA ASN A 144 21.94 10.34 -9.35
C ASN A 144 22.83 9.97 -8.16
N GLN A 145 23.65 8.92 -8.31
CA GLN A 145 24.69 8.56 -7.33
C GLN A 145 25.78 9.65 -7.14
N ASN A 146 25.77 10.73 -7.94
CA ASN A 146 26.81 11.77 -7.96
C ASN A 146 26.39 13.12 -7.32
N SER A 147 25.20 13.22 -6.73
CA SER A 147 24.82 14.40 -5.95
C SER A 147 24.20 13.97 -4.64
N GLU A 148 24.81 14.38 -3.53
CA GLU A 148 24.34 14.18 -2.14
C GLU A 148 22.95 14.81 -1.83
N ASP A 149 22.22 15.28 -2.86
CA ASP A 149 21.07 16.18 -2.80
C ASP A 149 19.81 15.68 -3.56
N ASP A 150 19.82 14.45 -4.10
CA ASP A 150 18.78 13.98 -5.04
C ASP A 150 17.97 12.74 -4.63
N ASP A 151 17.90 12.42 -3.33
CA ASP A 151 16.97 11.42 -2.76
C ASP A 151 15.50 11.93 -2.75
N ARG A 152 15.05 12.56 -3.85
CA ARG A 152 13.72 13.13 -3.96
C ARG A 152 12.72 12.05 -4.35
N ASN A 153 11.53 12.11 -3.74
CA ASN A 153 10.42 11.26 -4.17
C ASN A 153 9.79 11.80 -5.45
N ILE A 154 9.63 10.92 -6.43
CA ILE A 154 9.08 11.25 -7.73
C ILE A 154 7.84 10.42 -7.99
N ILE A 155 6.85 11.03 -8.62
CA ILE A 155 5.62 10.40 -9.07
C ILE A 155 5.73 10.15 -10.57
N TYR A 156 5.64 8.88 -10.96
CA TYR A 156 5.43 8.49 -12.35
C TYR A 156 3.99 8.04 -12.56
N LYS A 157 3.45 8.34 -13.73
CA LYS A 157 2.11 8.00 -14.18
C LYS A 157 2.19 7.07 -15.37
N PHE A 158 1.55 5.91 -15.26
CA PHE A 158 1.29 4.98 -16.36
C PHE A 158 -0.15 5.15 -16.84
N CYS A 159 -0.33 5.67 -18.05
CA CYS A 159 -1.64 5.87 -18.66
C CYS A 159 -2.20 4.52 -19.14
N LEU A 160 -3.37 4.10 -18.65
CA LEU A 160 -3.95 2.81 -19.04
C LEU A 160 -4.53 2.79 -20.47
N GLN A 161 -4.80 3.96 -21.05
CA GLN A 161 -5.29 4.07 -22.42
C GLN A 161 -4.15 3.94 -23.45
N THR A 162 -3.03 4.62 -23.21
CA THR A 162 -1.90 4.66 -24.15
C THR A 162 -0.82 3.63 -23.81
N LEU A 163 -0.86 3.05 -22.61
CA LEU A 163 0.16 2.14 -22.06
C LEU A 163 1.55 2.76 -22.02
N THR A 164 1.62 4.05 -21.71
CA THR A 164 2.88 4.81 -21.65
C THR A 164 3.12 5.42 -20.28
N TRP A 165 4.39 5.48 -19.90
CA TRP A 165 4.86 6.19 -18.73
C TRP A 165 5.06 7.69 -19.01
N SER A 166 4.91 8.49 -17.96
CA SER A 166 5.20 9.91 -17.94
C SER A 166 5.53 10.34 -16.52
N VAL A 167 6.44 11.32 -16.37
CA VAL A 167 6.70 11.93 -15.06
C VAL A 167 5.58 12.92 -14.72
N VAL A 168 5.15 12.93 -13.46
CA VAL A 168 4.20 13.92 -12.96
C VAL A 168 4.99 15.12 -12.46
N GLN A 169 4.61 16.32 -12.90
CA GLN A 169 5.19 17.55 -12.38
C GLN A 169 4.93 17.65 -10.88
N GLN A 170 5.93 18.05 -10.11
CA GLN A 170 5.81 18.31 -8.68
C GLN A 170 6.36 19.69 -8.38
N ILE A 171 5.55 20.51 -7.72
CA ILE A 171 5.85 21.89 -7.37
C ILE A 171 5.96 22.00 -5.85
N GLY A 172 6.99 22.71 -5.38
CA GLY A 172 7.26 22.91 -3.95
C GLY A 172 8.28 21.93 -3.37
N ALA A 173 8.38 21.90 -2.04
CA ALA A 173 9.28 21.00 -1.34
C ALA A 173 8.71 19.58 -1.35
N THR A 174 9.27 18.74 -2.21
CA THR A 174 8.92 17.31 -2.28
C THR A 174 9.29 16.63 -0.96
N PRO A 175 8.36 15.89 -0.33
CA PRO A 175 8.67 15.13 0.88
C PRO A 175 9.67 14.00 0.62
N ILE A 176 10.49 13.70 1.63
CA ILE A 176 11.40 12.56 1.62
C ILE A 176 10.81 11.46 2.52
N PHE A 177 10.52 10.32 1.91
CA PHE A 177 10.02 9.12 2.57
C PHE A 177 11.10 8.04 2.57
N TYR A 178 11.56 7.65 3.76
CA TYR A 178 12.62 6.65 3.93
C TYR A 178 12.08 5.21 4.01
N ASP A 179 10.86 5.07 4.49
CA ASP A 179 10.22 3.80 4.81
C ASP A 179 8.93 3.57 4.01
N GLU A 180 8.23 2.50 4.37
CA GLU A 180 6.91 2.23 3.84
C GLU A 180 5.96 3.39 4.15
N ILE A 181 5.26 3.85 3.11
CA ILE A 181 4.23 4.87 3.24
C ILE A 181 2.88 4.28 2.88
N TYR A 182 1.86 4.88 3.45
CA TYR A 182 0.48 4.59 3.15
C TYR A 182 -0.15 5.83 2.54
N GLY A 183 -1.04 5.65 1.57
CA GLY A 183 -1.70 6.80 0.98
C GLY A 183 -2.99 6.45 0.28
N LYS A 184 -3.83 7.47 0.14
CA LYS A 184 -5.12 7.37 -0.53
C LYS A 184 -5.37 8.63 -1.33
N VAL A 185 -5.93 8.47 -2.52
CA VAL A 185 -6.51 9.58 -3.27
C VAL A 185 -7.93 9.83 -2.78
N PHE A 186 -8.22 11.07 -2.42
CA PHE A 186 -9.53 11.57 -2.02
C PHE A 186 -9.70 12.99 -2.55
N ASN A 187 -10.84 13.31 -3.17
CA ASN A 187 -11.12 14.65 -3.73
C ASN A 187 -9.97 15.23 -4.59
N ASN A 188 -9.44 14.43 -5.52
CA ASN A 188 -8.32 14.78 -6.41
C ASN A 188 -7.03 15.19 -5.67
N ARG A 189 -6.83 14.67 -4.46
CA ARG A 189 -5.64 14.89 -3.63
C ARG A 189 -5.14 13.56 -3.08
N LEU A 190 -3.83 13.35 -3.13
CA LEU A 190 -3.17 12.19 -2.52
C LEU A 190 -2.72 12.55 -1.10
N TYR A 191 -3.29 11.88 -0.11
CA TYR A 191 -2.94 12.00 1.30
C TYR A 191 -1.92 10.92 1.63
N ILE A 192 -0.80 11.30 2.23
CA ILE A 192 0.28 10.38 2.63
C ILE A 192 0.42 10.35 4.15
N PHE A 193 0.41 9.12 4.67
CA PHE A 193 0.67 8.77 6.05
C PHE A 193 2.01 8.02 6.09
N ASP A 194 3.01 8.63 6.71
CA ASP A 194 4.34 8.05 6.86
C ASP A 194 4.58 7.58 8.30
N SER A 195 5.36 6.50 8.43
CA SER A 195 5.72 5.94 9.72
C SER A 195 7.00 6.58 10.29
N ASN A 196 7.28 7.86 10.00
CA ASN A 196 8.57 8.47 10.34
C ASN A 196 8.80 8.45 11.86
N THR A 197 9.83 7.71 12.25
CA THR A 197 10.09 7.24 13.61
C THR A 197 10.73 8.28 14.52
N TYR A 198 11.28 9.36 13.96
CA TYR A 198 12.04 10.37 14.71
C TYR A 198 11.33 11.72 14.79
N SER A 199 10.19 11.87 14.13
CA SER A 199 9.45 13.12 14.19
C SER A 199 8.67 13.21 15.50
N THR A 200 8.89 14.29 16.25
CA THR A 200 8.00 14.66 17.37
C THR A 200 6.61 15.08 16.88
N THR A 201 6.42 15.24 15.57
CA THR A 201 5.17 15.61 14.91
C THR A 201 4.45 14.44 14.22
N SER A 202 4.87 13.18 14.45
CA SER A 202 4.17 12.01 13.87
C SER A 202 2.67 12.08 14.19
N PHE A 203 1.84 11.83 13.18
CA PHE A 203 0.37 11.95 13.21
C PHE A 203 -0.20 13.37 13.40
N ARG A 204 0.62 14.40 13.61
CA ARG A 204 0.17 15.81 13.73
C ARG A 204 0.11 16.54 12.40
N GLU A 205 0.69 15.94 11.37
CA GLU A 205 0.82 16.50 10.04
C GLU A 205 0.59 15.40 9.01
N VAL A 206 -0.01 15.76 7.88
CA VAL A 206 -0.21 14.89 6.71
C VAL A 206 0.36 15.60 5.49
N MET A 207 1.11 14.88 4.68
CA MET A 207 1.58 15.37 3.38
C MET A 207 0.50 15.14 2.34
N ILE A 208 0.14 16.19 1.59
CA ILE A 208 -0.93 16.16 0.61
C ILE A 208 -0.39 16.64 -0.73
N PHE A 209 -0.55 15.83 -1.77
CA PHE A 209 -0.29 16.23 -3.16
C PHE A 209 -1.60 16.52 -3.88
N ASP A 210 -1.76 17.74 -4.38
CA ASP A 210 -2.96 18.16 -5.11
C ASP A 210 -2.76 17.99 -6.62
N PHE A 211 -3.53 17.10 -7.26
CA PHE A 211 -3.38 16.80 -8.69
C PHE A 211 -3.85 17.93 -9.61
N SER A 212 -4.63 18.90 -9.11
CA SER A 212 -5.06 20.06 -9.91
C SER A 212 -3.95 21.08 -10.05
N THR A 213 -3.13 21.22 -9.00
CA THR A 213 -2.08 22.24 -8.92
C THR A 213 -0.67 21.67 -9.03
N ASN A 214 -0.52 20.35 -8.91
CA ASN A 214 0.76 19.64 -8.80
C ASN A 214 1.61 20.09 -7.60
N ILE A 215 0.98 20.60 -6.55
CA ILE A 215 1.68 21.15 -5.38
C ILE A 215 1.64 20.15 -4.21
N TRP A 216 2.79 19.97 -3.56
CA TRP A 216 2.88 19.34 -2.25
C TRP A 216 2.60 20.36 -1.14
N THR A 217 1.73 19.99 -0.20
CA THR A 217 1.41 20.78 0.98
C THR A 217 1.52 19.92 2.24
N LYS A 218 1.90 20.56 3.35
CA LYS A 218 1.84 19.95 4.68
C LYS A 218 0.64 20.54 5.40
N SER A 219 -0.24 19.68 5.91
CA SER A 219 -1.44 20.12 6.62
C SER A 219 -1.45 19.56 8.04
N HIS A 220 -1.84 20.41 9.00
CA HIS A 220 -1.99 19.99 10.38
C HIS A 220 -3.23 19.13 10.56
N THR A 221 -3.09 18.05 11.31
CA THR A 221 -4.21 17.25 11.78
C THR A 221 -4.66 17.77 13.13
N HIS A 222 -5.92 17.53 13.47
CA HIS A 222 -6.49 18.00 14.72
C HIS A 222 -7.26 16.89 15.44
N SER A 223 -7.52 17.09 16.72
CA SER A 223 -8.27 16.16 17.55
C SER A 223 -9.03 16.93 18.61
N LYS A 224 -10.34 16.69 18.74
CA LYS A 224 -11.21 17.43 19.67
C LYS A 224 -10.77 17.34 21.14
N ASN A 225 -10.19 16.21 21.52
CA ASN A 225 -9.72 15.96 22.89
C ASN A 225 -8.20 16.10 23.03
N ASN A 226 -7.51 16.62 21.99
CA ASN A 226 -6.05 16.69 21.90
C ASN A 226 -5.34 15.33 22.03
N GLU A 227 -6.04 14.22 21.80
CA GLU A 227 -5.44 12.90 21.76
C GLU A 227 -5.02 12.54 20.34
N TYR A 228 -3.85 11.90 20.23
CA TYR A 228 -3.28 11.42 18.99
C TYR A 228 -2.72 10.01 19.22
N PRO A 229 -2.54 9.21 18.17
CA PRO A 229 -1.81 7.97 18.31
C PRO A 229 -0.41 8.21 18.88
N HIS A 230 0.02 7.36 19.82
CA HIS A 230 1.40 7.38 20.28
C HIS A 230 2.37 7.09 19.12
N GLY A 231 3.53 7.73 19.13
CA GLY A 231 4.62 7.48 18.17
C GLY A 231 4.95 5.98 18.07
N ARG A 232 4.79 5.43 16.87
CA ARG A 232 4.89 4.00 16.57
C ARG A 232 5.33 3.78 15.12
N PHE A 233 5.77 2.56 14.83
CA PHE A 233 6.11 2.11 13.48
C PHE A 233 5.44 0.78 13.17
N ARG A 234 5.36 0.43 11.88
CA ARG A 234 4.70 -0.81 11.38
C ARG A 234 3.22 -0.89 11.75
N GLU A 235 2.59 0.25 11.92
CA GLU A 235 1.15 0.36 11.88
C GLU A 235 0.61 -0.11 10.52
N SER A 236 -0.65 -0.51 10.51
CA SER A 236 -1.38 -0.90 9.31
C SER A 236 -2.52 0.09 9.07
N TYR A 237 -2.80 0.37 7.80
CA TYR A 237 -3.84 1.32 7.41
C TYR A 237 -4.95 0.64 6.62
N ALA A 238 -6.19 1.04 6.84
CA ALA A 238 -7.31 0.72 5.98
C ALA A 238 -7.97 2.01 5.53
N PHE A 239 -8.34 2.10 4.25
CA PHE A 239 -8.94 3.29 3.67
C PHE A 239 -10.39 3.02 3.30
N SER A 240 -11.30 3.80 3.85
CA SER A 240 -12.69 3.94 3.39
C SER A 240 -12.81 5.17 2.49
N SER A 241 -13.99 5.41 1.90
CA SER A 241 -14.27 6.52 0.97
C SER A 241 -13.66 7.85 1.39
N ASP A 242 -13.90 8.28 2.63
CA ASP A 242 -13.56 9.60 3.18
C ASP A 242 -12.65 9.52 4.42
N SER A 243 -12.19 8.32 4.78
CA SER A 243 -11.53 8.08 6.07
C SER A 243 -10.37 7.11 5.92
N ALA A 244 -9.34 7.29 6.73
CA ALA A 244 -8.33 6.26 6.98
C ALA A 244 -8.48 5.71 8.40
N TYR A 245 -8.23 4.42 8.57
CA TYR A 245 -8.21 3.71 9.84
C TYR A 245 -6.80 3.18 10.05
N MET A 246 -6.26 3.37 11.23
CA MET A 246 -4.92 2.92 11.60
C MET A 246 -5.04 2.01 12.81
N SER A 247 -4.32 0.90 12.81
CA SER A 247 -4.22 0.00 13.95
C SER A 247 -2.83 -0.62 14.05
N GLY A 248 -2.52 -1.15 15.22
CA GLY A 248 -1.28 -1.87 15.45
C GLY A 248 -0.07 -0.96 15.62
N GLY A 249 1.09 -1.51 15.27
CA GLY A 249 2.39 -0.88 15.37
C GLY A 249 3.11 -1.15 16.68
N ILE A 250 4.38 -0.76 16.72
CA ILE A 250 5.29 -0.96 17.85
C ILE A 250 6.08 0.32 18.17
N THR A 251 6.55 0.47 19.41
CA THR A 251 7.35 1.64 19.83
C THR A 251 8.74 1.64 19.20
N PRO A 252 9.24 2.78 18.63
CA PRO A 252 10.51 2.85 17.90
C PRO A 252 11.74 2.33 18.66
N ASN A 253 11.76 2.47 19.99
CA ASN A 253 12.89 2.10 20.83
C ASN A 253 12.59 0.84 21.64
N ILE A 254 13.52 -0.12 21.60
CA ILE A 254 13.60 -1.18 22.62
C ILE A 254 14.10 -0.50 23.89
N THR A 255 13.17 -0.05 24.73
CA THR A 255 13.55 0.43 26.07
C THR A 255 13.98 -0.76 26.93
N SER A 256 14.61 -0.51 28.09
CA SER A 256 14.87 -1.55 29.10
C SER A 256 13.59 -2.31 29.53
N ASN A 257 12.42 -1.73 29.26
CA ASN A 257 11.10 -2.29 29.57
C ASN A 257 10.47 -3.06 28.40
N GLY A 258 11.20 -3.26 27.29
CA GLY A 258 10.73 -4.00 26.12
C GLY A 258 10.06 -3.13 25.04
N THR A 259 9.58 -3.81 24.00
CA THR A 259 8.82 -3.23 22.88
C THR A 259 7.33 -3.23 23.24
N THR A 260 6.68 -2.08 23.19
CA THR A 260 5.22 -2.02 23.35
C THR A 260 4.55 -2.25 22.00
N CYS A 261 3.65 -3.22 21.94
CA CYS A 261 2.76 -3.45 20.80
C CYS A 261 1.42 -2.76 21.06
N TYR A 262 0.92 -2.08 20.05
CA TYR A 262 -0.35 -1.38 20.12
C TYR A 262 -1.47 -2.18 19.46
N SER A 263 -2.70 -1.97 19.93
CA SER A 263 -3.93 -2.62 19.42
C SER A 263 -5.13 -1.66 19.43
N ASP A 264 -4.89 -0.39 19.73
CA ASP A 264 -5.86 0.69 19.57
C ASP A 264 -6.13 0.96 18.10
N ILE A 265 -7.37 1.34 17.79
CA ILE A 265 -7.79 1.70 16.44
C ILE A 265 -8.05 3.20 16.42
N TRP A 266 -7.46 3.87 15.44
CA TRP A 266 -7.65 5.28 15.16
C TRP A 266 -8.33 5.44 13.82
N ARG A 267 -9.18 6.45 13.70
CA ARG A 267 -9.75 6.90 12.43
C ARG A 267 -9.32 8.34 12.20
N ILE A 268 -8.96 8.69 10.98
CA ILE A 268 -8.81 10.06 10.52
C ILE A 268 -9.84 10.33 9.41
N ASP A 269 -10.55 11.44 9.51
CA ASP A 269 -11.38 11.96 8.44
C ASP A 269 -10.50 12.73 7.43
N LEU A 270 -10.59 12.40 6.13
CA LEU A 270 -9.70 12.96 5.11
C LEU A 270 -10.11 14.37 4.65
N GLU A 271 -11.36 14.77 4.86
CA GLU A 271 -11.82 16.11 4.54
C GLU A 271 -11.39 17.08 5.64
N THR A 272 -11.59 16.71 6.91
CA THR A 272 -11.28 17.59 8.04
C THR A 272 -9.86 17.40 8.59
N LEU A 273 -9.23 16.25 8.36
CA LEU A 273 -7.99 15.82 9.05
C LEU A 273 -8.16 15.68 10.56
N GLU A 274 -9.36 15.35 11.02
CA GLU A 274 -9.66 15.09 12.43
C GLU A 274 -9.36 13.62 12.80
N PHE A 275 -8.54 13.40 13.82
CA PHE A 275 -8.29 12.10 14.42
C PHE A 275 -9.33 11.77 15.51
N PHE A 276 -9.73 10.50 15.52
CA PHE A 276 -10.63 9.91 16.51
C PHE A 276 -10.08 8.57 16.96
N LYS A 277 -9.97 8.37 18.28
CA LYS A 277 -9.76 7.03 18.83
C LYS A 277 -11.08 6.28 18.85
N LEU A 278 -11.10 5.07 18.29
CA LEU A 278 -12.29 4.23 18.30
C LEU A 278 -12.29 3.37 19.57
N ASN A 279 -13.37 3.48 20.35
CA ASN A 279 -13.64 2.58 21.48
C ASN A 279 -14.39 1.37 20.94
N TYR A 280 -13.81 0.17 21.12
CA TYR A 280 -14.43 -1.09 20.72
C TYR A 280 -14.85 -1.95 21.93
N ASP A 281 -14.79 -1.39 23.14
CA ASP A 281 -15.32 -2.02 24.35
C ASP A 281 -16.83 -2.28 24.18
N GLY A 282 -17.21 -3.57 24.08
CA GLY A 282 -18.60 -3.99 23.93
C GLY A 282 -19.09 -4.22 22.50
N MET A 283 -18.26 -4.02 21.47
CA MET A 283 -18.57 -4.62 20.18
C MET A 283 -18.39 -6.14 20.32
N ASN A 284 -19.50 -6.88 20.23
CA ASN A 284 -19.50 -8.34 20.11
C ASN A 284 -19.06 -8.69 18.69
N ILE A 285 -17.79 -8.41 18.39
CA ILE A 285 -17.20 -8.69 17.09
C ILE A 285 -17.02 -10.20 17.06
N ALA A 286 -17.93 -10.91 16.39
CA ALA A 286 -17.76 -12.32 16.05
C ALA A 286 -16.53 -12.56 15.13
N CYS A 287 -15.76 -11.52 14.81
CA CYS A 287 -14.42 -11.60 14.28
C CYS A 287 -13.46 -11.74 15.46
N GLN A 288 -12.84 -12.91 15.58
CA GLN A 288 -11.56 -13.05 16.26
C GLN A 288 -10.60 -12.00 15.67
N LEU A 289 -10.45 -10.88 16.38
CA LEU A 289 -9.43 -9.87 16.12
C LEU A 289 -8.07 -10.50 16.46
N SER A 290 -7.54 -11.30 15.54
CA SER A 290 -6.17 -11.03 15.15
C SER A 290 -6.28 -9.84 14.23
N VAL A 291 -6.07 -8.61 14.70
CA VAL A 291 -5.46 -7.61 13.82
C VAL A 291 -4.15 -8.28 13.48
N ILE A 292 -4.04 -8.89 12.30
CA ILE A 292 -2.77 -9.45 11.88
C ILE A 292 -1.87 -8.23 11.71
N SER A 293 -1.10 -7.95 12.76
CA SER A 293 -0.05 -6.94 12.81
C SER A 293 1.07 -7.37 11.87
N ILE A 294 0.79 -7.38 10.57
CA ILE A 294 1.71 -7.68 9.49
C ILE A 294 1.35 -6.77 8.31
N PHE A 295 2.04 -5.62 8.26
CA PHE A 295 2.26 -4.77 7.09
C PHE A 295 1.17 -4.74 6.03
N THR A 296 -0.01 -4.19 6.30
CA THR A 296 -1.04 -4.16 5.25
C THR A 296 -1.88 -2.90 5.13
N VAL A 297 -2.15 -2.55 3.87
CA VAL A 297 -3.16 -1.59 3.44
C VAL A 297 -4.43 -2.36 3.11
N LEU A 298 -5.59 -1.90 3.58
CA LEU A 298 -6.90 -2.37 3.11
C LEU A 298 -7.63 -1.22 2.43
N GLU A 299 -7.66 -1.15 1.10
CA GLU A 299 -8.59 -0.24 0.41
C GLU A 299 -9.98 -0.89 0.36
N CYS A 300 -10.97 -0.27 1.01
CA CYS A 300 -12.38 -0.70 0.98
C CYS A 300 -13.16 0.08 -0.08
N VAL A 301 -13.78 -0.63 -1.03
CA VAL A 301 -14.74 -0.04 -1.98
C VAL A 301 -16.11 -0.06 -1.31
N SER A 302 -16.50 1.06 -0.71
CA SER A 302 -17.81 1.21 -0.07
C SER A 302 -18.91 1.50 -1.09
N THR A 303 -19.87 0.58 -1.19
CA THR A 303 -21.29 0.93 -1.30
C THR A 303 -22.03 0.12 -0.23
N THR A 304 -22.33 0.76 0.90
CA THR A 304 -23.19 0.31 2.01
C THR A 304 -22.79 -0.96 2.81
N THR A 305 -22.46 -0.70 4.09
CA THR A 305 -22.44 -1.58 5.29
C THR A 305 -21.39 -2.69 5.42
N ASP A 306 -20.79 -2.72 6.62
CA ASP A 306 -19.81 -3.62 7.22
C ASP A 306 -18.35 -3.50 6.75
N ILE A 307 -17.60 -2.67 7.48
CA ILE A 307 -16.13 -2.65 7.46
C ILE A 307 -15.63 -3.92 8.14
N VAL A 308 -15.09 -4.87 7.36
CA VAL A 308 -14.39 -6.04 7.89
C VAL A 308 -12.90 -5.73 7.93
N ILE A 309 -12.38 -5.46 9.13
CA ILE A 309 -10.94 -5.34 9.40
C ILE A 309 -10.46 -6.73 9.86
N PHE A 310 -9.53 -7.32 9.10
CA PHE A 310 -8.83 -8.56 9.42
C PHE A 310 -7.44 -8.27 10.02
#